data_AF-A0A847PZX0-F1
#
_entry.id   AF-A0A847PZX0-F1
#
_cell.length_a   1.000
_cell.length_b   1.000
_cell.length_c   1.000
_cell.angle_alpha   90.00
_cell.angle_beta   90.00
_cell.angle_gamma   90.00
#
_symmetry.space_group_name_H-M   'P 1'
#
loop_
_entity.id
_entity.type
_entity.pdbx_description
1 polymer ?
#
loop_
_entity_poly.entity_id
_entity_poly.type
_entity_poly.pdbx_seq_one_letter_code
_entity_poly.pdbx_strand_id
1 'polypeptide(L)'
;MKVFMPGEWPEGEVSQLASLVPGGVSIYTGEYPPVEGFEILIAGRPTRAQIEASPILRWLVIPWAGLPKPTGELMKQYPQIAVHNLHHNAGAVSELAIGLLLCAARRIVIADRALRKGNWALRYRQEESVLIEGNRALVLGYGEIGRRVADLLRALGA
;
A
#
# COMPACT_ATOMS: atom_id res chain seq x y z
N MET A 1 9.14 6.48 24.08
CA MET A 1 9.04 6.82 22.65
C MET A 1 7.82 7.69 22.43
N LYS A 2 7.95 8.80 21.70
CA LYS A 2 6.84 9.74 21.47
C LYS A 2 6.39 9.70 20.01
N VAL A 3 5.10 9.52 19.78
CA VAL A 3 4.47 9.38 18.46
C VAL A 3 3.48 10.52 18.27
N PHE A 4 3.60 11.27 17.18
CA PHE A 4 2.63 12.29 16.81
C PHE A 4 1.85 11.87 15.56
N MET A 5 0.53 11.95 15.65
CA MET A 5 -0.46 11.61 14.63
C MET A 5 -1.32 12.86 14.36
N PRO A 6 -0.95 13.71 13.38
CA PRO A 6 -1.68 14.94 13.13
C PRO A 6 -3.14 14.69 12.74
N GLY A 7 -4.02 15.59 13.15
CA GLY A 7 -5.45 15.56 12.83
C GLY A 7 -6.31 14.82 13.84
N GLU A 8 -7.57 14.63 13.48
CA GLU A 8 -8.57 13.95 14.30
C GLU A 8 -8.56 12.45 14.03
N TRP A 9 -8.56 11.67 15.10
CA TRP A 9 -8.57 10.22 15.07
C TRP A 9 -9.69 9.71 15.98
N PRO A 10 -10.43 8.66 15.58
CA PRO A 10 -11.45 8.08 16.46
C PRO A 10 -10.83 7.59 17.77
N GLU A 11 -11.40 8.02 18.89
CA GLU A 11 -10.87 7.72 20.24
C GLU A 11 -10.71 6.22 20.48
N GLY A 12 -11.64 5.42 19.95
CA GLY A 12 -11.58 3.96 20.00
C GLY A 12 -10.39 3.37 19.25
N GLU A 13 -10.03 3.92 18.09
CA GLU A 13 -8.89 3.46 17.30
C GLU A 13 -7.56 3.85 17.95
N VAL A 14 -7.46 5.06 18.52
CA VAL A 14 -6.27 5.50 19.26
C VAL A 14 -6.07 4.64 20.50
N SER A 15 -7.14 4.34 21.22
CA SER A 15 -7.11 3.45 22.40
C SER A 15 -6.70 2.03 22.02
N GLN A 16 -7.22 1.52 20.90
CA GLN A 16 -6.83 0.23 20.38
C GLN A 16 -5.34 0.21 19.99
N LEU A 17 -4.84 1.23 19.29
CA LEU A 17 -3.43 1.35 18.95
C LEU A 17 -2.56 1.40 20.21
N ALA A 18 -2.95 2.20 21.21
CA ALA A 18 -2.26 2.29 22.49
C ALA A 18 -2.19 0.94 23.22
N SER A 19 -3.20 0.08 23.07
CA SER A 19 -3.22 -1.27 23.66
C SER A 19 -2.26 -2.27 22.98
N LEU A 20 -1.90 -2.01 21.71
CA LEU A 20 -1.06 -2.87 20.89
C LEU A 20 0.42 -2.48 20.90
N VAL A 21 0.74 -1.26 21.36
CA VAL A 21 2.14 -0.79 21.46
C VAL A 21 2.75 -1.16 22.82
N PRO A 22 4.07 -1.42 22.89
CA PRO A 22 4.74 -1.69 24.16
C PRO A 22 4.60 -0.53 25.16
N GLY A 23 4.76 -0.83 26.45
CA GLY A 23 4.84 0.20 27.49
C GLY A 23 5.94 1.24 27.21
N GLY A 24 5.70 2.50 27.59
CA GLY A 24 6.63 3.61 27.36
C GLY A 24 6.49 4.30 26.00
N VAL A 25 5.45 3.96 25.22
CA VAL A 25 5.04 4.70 24.02
C VAL A 25 3.93 5.70 24.38
N SER A 26 4.16 6.98 24.10
CA SER A 26 3.16 8.04 24.26
C SER A 26 2.67 8.48 22.88
N ILE A 27 1.35 8.39 22.66
CA ILE A 27 0.70 8.76 21.41
C ILE A 27 0.01 10.12 21.59
N TYR A 28 0.30 11.05 20.69
CA TYR A 28 -0.27 12.38 20.64
C TYR A 28 -1.04 12.55 19.34
N THR A 29 -2.27 13.05 19.43
CA THR A 29 -3.14 13.37 18.29
C THR A 29 -3.55 14.85 18.34
N GLY A 30 -4.11 15.36 17.24
CA GLY A 30 -4.60 16.73 17.15
C GLY A 30 -3.84 17.60 16.16
N GLU A 31 -4.17 18.89 16.14
CA GLU A 31 -3.63 19.85 15.17
C GLU A 31 -2.17 20.21 15.48
N TYR A 32 -1.83 20.35 16.76
CA TYR A 32 -0.54 20.85 17.21
C TYR A 32 0.37 19.72 17.71
N PRO A 33 1.66 19.73 17.33
CA PRO A 33 2.63 18.77 17.85
C PRO A 33 2.85 18.96 19.36
N PRO A 34 3.23 17.89 20.09
CA PRO A 34 3.58 18.00 21.50
C PRO A 34 4.81 18.89 21.70
N VAL A 35 4.76 19.79 22.69
CA VAL A 35 5.83 20.73 23.03
C VAL A 35 7.15 20.03 23.35
N GLU A 36 7.07 18.85 23.96
CA GLU A 36 8.24 18.06 24.34
C GLU A 36 8.90 17.32 23.14
N GLY A 37 8.40 17.50 21.92
CA GLY A 37 8.87 16.81 20.71
C GLY A 37 8.36 15.37 20.57
N PHE A 38 8.67 14.75 19.43
CA PHE A 38 8.29 13.39 19.09
C PHE A 38 9.36 12.72 18.21
N GLU A 39 9.52 11.41 18.38
CA GLU A 39 10.49 10.61 17.62
C GLU A 39 9.88 10.04 16.33
N ILE A 40 8.56 9.84 16.32
CA ILE A 40 7.80 9.27 15.20
C ILE A 40 6.69 10.26 14.78
N LEU A 41 6.64 10.55 13.48
CA LEU A 41 5.52 11.23 12.83
C LEU A 41 4.73 10.22 12.00
N ILE A 42 3.42 10.09 12.24
CA ILE A 42 2.54 9.30 11.38
C ILE A 42 1.77 10.24 10.47
N ALA A 43 2.22 10.40 9.23
CA ALA A 43 1.60 11.30 8.26
C ALA A 43 1.90 10.88 6.82
N GLY A 44 0.89 10.89 5.95
CA GLY A 44 1.09 10.59 4.54
C GLY A 44 1.66 11.75 3.71
N ARG A 45 1.33 12.98 4.11
CA ARG A 45 1.75 14.23 3.47
C ARG A 45 2.14 15.23 4.57
N PRO A 46 3.25 14.97 5.29
CA PRO A 46 3.69 15.86 6.34
C PRO A 46 4.01 17.24 5.78
N THR A 47 3.72 18.29 6.55
CA THR A 47 4.17 19.64 6.23
C THR A 47 5.60 19.84 6.73
N ARG A 48 6.30 20.84 6.17
CA ARG A 48 7.61 21.26 6.68
C ARG A 48 7.55 21.62 8.16
N ALA A 49 6.53 22.37 8.56
CA ALA A 49 6.32 22.77 9.94
C ALA A 49 6.18 21.56 10.87
N GLN A 50 5.48 20.50 10.46
CA GLN A 50 5.38 19.27 11.24
C GLN A 50 6.74 18.58 11.38
N ILE A 51 7.55 18.53 10.31
CA ILE A 51 8.88 17.91 10.37
C ILE A 51 9.81 18.70 11.30
N GLU A 52 9.84 20.03 11.15
CA GLU A 52 10.73 20.93 11.88
C GLU A 52 10.27 21.16 13.34
N ALA A 53 9.01 20.87 13.67
CA ALA A 53 8.47 21.00 15.02
C ALA A 53 9.12 20.07 16.05
N SER A 54 9.86 19.03 15.62
CA SER A 54 10.61 18.19 16.54
C SER A 54 12.06 17.95 16.12
N PRO A 55 13.04 18.46 16.91
CA PRO A 55 14.46 18.23 16.62
C PRO A 55 14.90 16.78 16.88
N ILE A 56 14.05 15.98 17.54
CA ILE A 56 14.31 14.56 17.85
C ILE A 56 13.57 13.60 16.91
N LEU A 57 12.95 14.10 15.84
CA LEU A 57 12.25 13.29 14.85
C LEU A 57 13.23 12.35 14.12
N ARG A 58 12.94 11.05 14.15
CA ARG A 58 13.76 10.00 13.55
C ARG A 58 13.03 9.22 12.47
N TRP A 59 11.72 9.08 12.59
CA TRP A 59 10.92 8.25 11.70
C TRP A 59 9.66 8.96 11.21
N LEU A 60 9.46 8.96 9.89
CA LEU A 60 8.17 9.24 9.27
C LEU A 60 7.51 7.91 8.89
N VAL A 61 6.32 7.66 9.41
CA VAL A 61 5.49 6.51 9.03
C VAL A 61 4.32 7.01 8.17
N ILE A 62 4.29 6.56 6.92
CA ILE A 62 3.22 6.82 5.99
C ILE A 62 2.16 5.72 6.19
N PRO A 63 0.92 6.06 6.59
CA PRO A 63 -0.11 5.05 6.92
C PRO A 63 -0.76 4.39 5.69
N TRP A 64 -0.06 4.34 4.56
CA TRP A 64 -0.48 3.70 3.30
C TRP A 64 0.73 3.06 2.61
N ALA A 65 0.47 2.24 1.59
CA ALA A 65 1.52 1.51 0.87
C ALA A 65 2.40 2.40 -0.01
N GLY A 66 1.86 3.50 -0.53
CA GLY A 66 2.58 4.38 -1.46
C GLY A 66 3.29 5.53 -0.75
N LEU A 67 4.44 5.93 -1.28
CA LEU A 67 5.09 7.21 -0.97
C LEU A 67 4.57 8.28 -1.95
N PRO A 68 3.74 9.25 -1.51
CA PRO A 68 3.31 10.32 -2.40
C PRO A 68 4.51 11.11 -2.92
N LYS A 69 4.52 11.44 -4.23
CA LYS A 69 5.63 12.18 -4.85
C LYS A 69 6.01 13.46 -4.09
N PRO A 70 5.06 14.32 -3.66
CA PRO A 70 5.41 15.52 -2.88
C PRO A 70 6.09 15.19 -1.54
N THR A 71 5.63 14.14 -0.86
CA THR A 71 6.25 13.65 0.38
C THR A 71 7.67 13.16 0.12
N GLY A 72 7.88 12.39 -0.96
CA GLY A 72 9.21 11.93 -1.34
C GLY A 72 10.17 13.08 -1.70
N GLU A 73 9.69 14.11 -2.39
CA GLU A 73 10.46 15.31 -2.71
C GLU A 73 10.82 16.13 -1.46
N LEU A 74 9.89 16.26 -0.51
CA LEU A 74 10.13 16.92 0.75
C LEU A 74 11.16 16.16 1.60
N MET A 75 10.99 14.84 1.75
CA MET A 75 11.84 14.03 2.62
C MET A 75 13.28 13.88 2.10
N LYS A 76 13.55 14.13 0.81
CA LYS A 76 14.93 14.26 0.30
C LYS A 76 15.74 15.35 1.00
N GLN A 77 15.07 16.35 1.58
CA GLN A 77 15.70 17.45 2.32
C GLN A 77 16.02 17.07 3.78
N TYR A 78 15.54 15.90 4.23
CA TYR A 78 15.72 15.39 5.59
C TYR A 78 16.25 13.94 5.56
N PRO A 79 17.44 13.70 4.99
CA PRO A 79 17.99 12.35 4.82
C PRO A 79 18.25 11.61 6.15
N GLN A 80 18.31 12.32 7.27
CA GLN A 80 18.44 11.75 8.61
C GLN A 80 17.14 11.13 9.15
N ILE A 81 15.99 11.43 8.55
CA ILE A 81 14.69 10.90 8.95
C ILE A 81 14.38 9.68 8.08
N ALA A 82 14.24 8.52 8.71
CA ALA A 82 13.86 7.30 8.00
C ALA A 82 12.37 7.34 7.60
N VAL A 83 12.09 7.02 6.35
CA VAL A 83 10.72 6.99 5.80
C VAL A 83 10.25 5.54 5.70
N HIS A 84 9.13 5.25 6.36
CA HIS A 84 8.46 3.95 6.37
C HIS A 84 7.05 4.08 5.80
N ASN A 85 6.53 2.99 5.27
CA ASN A 85 5.18 2.87 4.74
C ASN A 85 4.56 1.53 5.19
N LEU A 86 3.24 1.37 5.01
CA LEU A 86 2.50 0.19 5.48
C LEU A 86 1.99 -0.65 4.32
N HIS A 87 2.20 -1.96 4.37
CA HIS A 87 1.83 -2.90 3.30
C HIS A 87 0.75 -3.91 3.72
N HIS A 88 -0.13 -3.55 4.67
CA HIS A 88 -1.19 -4.42 5.17
C HIS A 88 -2.14 -4.91 4.06
N ASN A 89 -2.34 -4.11 3.01
CA ASN A 89 -3.19 -4.44 1.87
C ASN A 89 -2.49 -5.27 0.78
N ALA A 90 -1.23 -5.67 0.97
CA ALA A 90 -0.45 -6.29 -0.09
C ALA A 90 -1.05 -7.60 -0.60
N GLY A 91 -1.63 -8.41 0.29
CA GLY A 91 -2.36 -9.63 -0.08
C GLY A 91 -3.53 -9.32 -1.02
N ALA A 92 -4.48 -8.51 -0.55
CA ALA A 92 -5.65 -8.12 -1.34
C ALA A 92 -5.30 -7.48 -2.69
N VAL A 93 -4.29 -6.59 -2.72
CA VAL A 93 -3.85 -5.96 -3.97
C VAL A 93 -3.20 -6.97 -4.92
N SER A 94 -2.42 -7.93 -4.39
CA SER A 94 -1.82 -8.99 -5.23
C SER A 94 -2.86 -9.92 -5.84
N GLU A 95 -3.90 -10.31 -5.08
CA GLU A 95 -5.03 -11.10 -5.59
C GLU A 95 -5.77 -10.34 -6.69
N LEU A 96 -6.07 -9.06 -6.46
CA LEU A 96 -6.75 -8.22 -7.45
C LEU A 96 -5.91 -8.07 -8.73
N ALA A 97 -4.59 -7.90 -8.61
CA ALA A 97 -3.70 -7.81 -9.76
C ALA A 97 -3.73 -9.08 -10.62
N ILE A 98 -3.69 -10.26 -9.98
CA ILE A 98 -3.82 -11.55 -10.69
C ILE A 98 -5.22 -11.71 -11.30
N GLY A 99 -6.27 -11.32 -10.59
CA GLY A 99 -7.64 -11.35 -11.11
C GLY A 99 -7.82 -10.47 -12.36
N LEU A 100 -7.25 -9.27 -12.36
CA LEU A 100 -7.25 -8.38 -13.53
C LEU A 100 -6.45 -8.96 -14.69
N LEU A 101 -5.27 -9.53 -14.41
CA LEU A 101 -4.45 -10.22 -15.41
C LEU A 101 -5.23 -11.37 -16.07
N LEU A 102 -5.85 -12.25 -15.28
CA LEU A 102 -6.64 -13.36 -15.80
C LEU A 102 -7.87 -12.87 -16.59
N CYS A 103 -8.53 -11.81 -16.11
CA CYS A 103 -9.64 -11.19 -16.84
C CYS A 103 -9.23 -10.72 -18.23
N ALA A 104 -8.06 -10.07 -18.35
CA ALA A 104 -7.51 -9.61 -19.62
C ALA A 104 -7.04 -10.78 -20.49
N ALA A 105 -6.20 -11.66 -19.97
CA ALA A 105 -5.59 -12.77 -20.69
C ALA A 105 -6.63 -13.78 -21.19
N ARG A 106 -7.65 -14.09 -20.38
CA ARG A 106 -8.69 -15.09 -20.68
C ARG A 106 -10.00 -14.48 -21.17
N ARG A 107 -10.03 -13.16 -21.40
CA ARG A 107 -11.20 -12.40 -21.90
C ARG A 107 -12.47 -12.64 -21.07
N ILE A 108 -12.32 -12.83 -19.76
CA ILE A 108 -13.41 -13.24 -18.85
C ILE A 108 -14.58 -12.26 -18.91
N VAL A 109 -14.30 -10.96 -18.89
CA VAL A 109 -15.33 -9.91 -18.93
C VAL A 109 -16.12 -9.91 -20.25
N ILE A 110 -15.46 -10.22 -21.37
CA ILE A 110 -16.11 -10.31 -22.68
C ILE A 110 -16.97 -11.57 -22.74
N ALA A 111 -16.45 -12.69 -22.26
CA ALA A 111 -17.16 -13.97 -22.18
C ALA A 111 -18.42 -13.87 -21.29
N ASP A 112 -18.31 -13.30 -20.10
CA ASP A 112 -19.45 -13.09 -19.18
C ASP A 112 -20.58 -12.31 -19.88
N ARG A 113 -20.25 -11.18 -20.53
CA ARG A 113 -21.23 -10.34 -21.24
C ARG A 113 -21.91 -11.06 -22.40
N ALA A 114 -21.18 -11.90 -23.14
CA ALA A 114 -21.75 -12.67 -24.25
C ALA A 114 -22.66 -13.80 -23.75
N LEU A 115 -22.22 -14.52 -22.72
CA LEU A 115 -22.98 -15.61 -22.09
C LEU A 115 -24.32 -15.13 -21.53
N ARG A 116 -24.35 -13.96 -20.89
CA ARG A 116 -25.60 -13.33 -20.41
C ARG A 116 -26.62 -13.03 -21.52
N LYS A 117 -26.18 -12.96 -22.78
CA LYS A 117 -27.03 -12.77 -23.96
C LYS A 117 -27.35 -14.09 -24.69
N GLY A 118 -27.01 -15.23 -24.10
CA GLY A 118 -27.15 -16.54 -24.73
C GLY A 118 -26.14 -16.82 -25.84
N ASN A 119 -25.10 -15.99 -26.00
CA ASN A 119 -24.09 -16.18 -27.03
C ASN A 119 -22.88 -16.99 -26.48
N TRP A 120 -22.74 -18.22 -26.97
CA TRP A 120 -21.66 -19.14 -26.61
C TRP A 120 -20.48 -19.15 -27.59
N ALA A 121 -20.46 -18.29 -28.60
CA ALA A 121 -19.51 -18.35 -29.70
C ALA A 121 -18.03 -18.20 -29.28
N LEU A 122 -17.75 -17.52 -28.16
CA LEU A 122 -16.38 -17.33 -27.65
C LEU A 122 -15.65 -18.63 -27.32
N ARG A 123 -16.37 -19.73 -27.06
CA ARG A 123 -15.75 -21.05 -26.81
C ARG A 123 -14.97 -21.59 -28.02
N TYR A 124 -15.27 -21.06 -29.21
CA TYR A 124 -14.64 -21.42 -30.47
C TYR A 124 -13.55 -20.44 -30.91
N ARG A 125 -13.18 -19.46 -30.06
CA ARG A 125 -12.17 -18.43 -30.34
C ARG A 125 -11.06 -18.42 -29.29
N GLN A 126 -10.57 -19.61 -28.95
CA GLN A 126 -9.60 -19.78 -27.87
C GLN A 126 -8.25 -19.12 -28.19
N GLU A 127 -7.92 -19.01 -29.47
CA GLU A 127 -6.76 -18.31 -30.00
C GLU A 127 -6.74 -16.81 -29.67
N GLU A 128 -7.89 -16.21 -29.34
CA GLU A 128 -7.94 -14.82 -28.86
C GLU A 128 -7.52 -14.69 -27.39
N SER A 129 -7.32 -15.80 -26.67
CA SER A 129 -6.91 -15.82 -25.26
C SER A 129 -5.44 -16.18 -25.08
N VAL A 130 -4.83 -15.62 -24.04
CA VAL A 130 -3.43 -15.89 -23.65
C VAL A 130 -3.42 -16.78 -22.42
N LEU A 131 -2.70 -17.90 -22.50
CA LEU A 131 -2.44 -18.75 -21.35
C LEU A 131 -1.29 -18.15 -20.53
N ILE A 132 -1.39 -18.17 -19.19
CA ILE A 132 -0.29 -17.72 -18.32
C ILE A 132 0.78 -18.80 -18.22
N GLU A 133 0.38 -20.06 -18.11
CA GLU A 133 1.28 -21.21 -18.09
C GLU A 133 2.16 -21.25 -19.35
N GLY A 134 3.46 -21.42 -19.15
CA GLY A 134 4.48 -21.44 -20.20
C GLY A 134 4.78 -20.08 -20.84
N ASN A 135 4.15 -19.00 -20.37
CA ASN A 135 4.33 -17.64 -20.89
C ASN A 135 5.03 -16.75 -19.87
N ARG A 136 5.86 -15.81 -20.37
CA ARG A 136 6.66 -14.95 -19.51
C ARG A 136 5.85 -13.76 -19.01
N ALA A 137 5.84 -13.55 -17.70
CA ALA A 137 5.27 -12.36 -17.07
C ALA A 137 6.37 -11.43 -16.51
N LEU A 138 6.25 -10.13 -16.75
CA LEU A 138 7.14 -9.10 -16.16
C LEU A 138 6.45 -8.40 -14.99
N VAL A 139 7.08 -8.42 -13.82
CA VAL A 139 6.65 -7.62 -12.66
C VAL A 139 7.53 -6.38 -12.57
N LEU A 140 6.97 -5.21 -12.91
CA LEU A 140 7.66 -3.93 -12.79
C LEU A 140 7.40 -3.32 -11.40
N GLY A 141 8.43 -3.37 -10.54
CA GLY A 141 8.35 -2.98 -9.13
C GLY A 141 8.29 -4.20 -8.22
N TYR A 142 9.39 -4.49 -7.54
CA TYR A 142 9.58 -5.74 -6.77
C TYR A 142 9.56 -5.52 -5.24
N GLY A 143 8.63 -4.68 -4.78
CA GLY A 143 8.35 -4.46 -3.36
C GLY A 143 7.45 -5.55 -2.76
N GLU A 144 6.77 -5.26 -1.65
CA GLU A 144 5.92 -6.25 -0.96
C GLU A 144 4.81 -6.83 -1.85
N ILE A 145 4.10 -5.98 -2.61
CA ILE A 145 3.06 -6.42 -3.55
C ILE A 145 3.67 -7.19 -4.73
N GLY A 146 4.73 -6.64 -5.33
CA GLY A 146 5.36 -7.23 -6.52
C GLY A 146 5.92 -8.63 -6.28
N ARG A 147 6.49 -8.88 -5.09
CA ARG A 147 6.96 -10.22 -4.69
C ARG A 147 5.81 -11.22 -4.61
N ARG A 148 4.70 -10.86 -3.96
CA ARG A 148 3.49 -11.71 -3.89
C ARG A 148 2.91 -11.99 -5.27
N VAL A 149 2.82 -10.98 -6.13
CA VAL A 149 2.38 -11.16 -7.52
C VAL A 149 3.31 -12.12 -8.27
N ALA A 150 4.62 -11.98 -8.11
CA ALA A 150 5.58 -12.89 -8.74
C ALA A 150 5.44 -14.33 -8.24
N ASP A 151 5.19 -14.55 -6.95
CA ASP A 151 4.96 -15.88 -6.40
C ASP A 151 3.68 -16.51 -6.95
N LEU A 152 2.59 -15.74 -7.05
CA LEU A 152 1.34 -16.18 -7.67
C LEU A 152 1.51 -16.50 -9.17
N LEU A 153 2.26 -15.68 -9.91
CA LEU A 153 2.58 -15.93 -11.32
C LEU A 153 3.37 -17.23 -11.51
N ARG A 154 4.38 -17.48 -10.67
CA ARG A 154 5.14 -18.74 -10.69
C ARG A 154 4.24 -19.94 -10.38
N ALA A 155 3.33 -19.81 -9.42
CA ALA A 155 2.35 -20.86 -9.11
C ALA A 155 1.38 -21.15 -10.27
N LEU A 156 1.14 -20.16 -11.15
CA LEU A 156 0.37 -20.31 -12.39
C LEU A 156 1.21 -20.80 -13.58
N GLY A 157 2.50 -21.05 -13.40
CA GLY A 157 3.40 -21.59 -14.43
C GLY A 157 3.97 -20.55 -15.40
N ALA A 158 4.00 -19.27 -15.02
CA ALA A 158 4.66 -18.20 -15.78
C ALA A 158 6.20 -18.22 -15.68
#